data_AF-A0A9D1ZJT8-F1
#
_entry.id   AF-A0A9D1ZJT8-F1
#
_cell.length_a   1.000
_cell.length_b   1.000
_cell.length_c   1.000
_cell.angle_alpha   90.00
_cell.angle_beta   90.00
_cell.angle_gamma   90.00
#
_symmetry.space_group_name_H-M   'P 1'
#
loop_
_entity.id
_entity.type
_entity.pdbx_description
1 polymer ?
#
loop_
_entity_poly.entity_id
_entity_poly.type
_entity_poly.pdbx_seq_one_letter_code
_entity_poly.pdbx_strand_id
1 'polypeptide(L)'
;MTSNTSDTPEPNNYWKKNLIVLWFSTFVSGIGFSMITPFMPLYINQLGNFTKSQLVIWNGIAFSSTFLVMAIISPIWGKIADRRGRKLMLIRASLGMAIVIFLQAFVTAPWQLVVLRLLQGVFSGFVSNSNTLIASTAPRSESGKALGTLNTGVISGTLLGPLVGGVIAQYFGYRIPFMITGSLLFIAFILVTIFIKEDFKPIPKGEEESTKEIFHKLKNPNLILAMFVTT
;
A
#
# COMPACT_ATOMS: atom_id res chain seq x y z
N MET A 1 -40.97 12.43 27.35
CA MET A 1 -41.64 12.15 26.06
C MET A 1 -40.95 13.04 25.02
N THR A 2 -40.19 12.61 24.02
CA THR A 2 -39.85 11.30 23.44
C THR A 2 -38.49 11.50 22.76
N SER A 3 -37.61 10.52 22.92
CA SER A 3 -36.30 10.41 22.30
C SER A 3 -36.38 10.38 20.77
N ASN A 4 -35.72 11.33 20.08
CA ASN A 4 -35.42 11.21 18.65
C ASN A 4 -34.23 10.23 18.49
N THR A 5 -34.54 8.96 18.30
CA THR A 5 -33.59 7.87 18.02
C THR A 5 -33.51 7.55 16.53
N SER A 6 -33.57 8.53 15.63
CA SER A 6 -33.59 8.29 14.17
C SER A 6 -32.32 8.68 13.41
N ASP A 7 -31.22 9.04 14.07
CA ASP A 7 -29.94 9.35 13.41
C ASP A 7 -28.88 8.25 13.61
N THR A 8 -29.28 6.98 13.59
CA THR A 8 -28.31 5.93 13.25
C THR A 8 -28.16 5.94 11.74
N PRO A 9 -27.03 6.39 11.15
CA PRO A 9 -26.83 6.26 9.72
C PRO A 9 -27.01 4.78 9.36
N GLU A 10 -27.89 4.48 8.42
CA GLU A 10 -28.12 3.10 7.97
C GLU A 10 -26.76 2.42 7.74
N PRO A 11 -26.57 1.17 8.21
CA PRO A 11 -25.29 0.49 8.08
C PRO A 11 -24.92 0.45 6.60
N ASN A 12 -23.85 1.18 6.26
CA ASN A 12 -23.43 1.43 4.90
C ASN A 12 -23.30 0.10 4.14
N ASN A 13 -24.31 -0.27 3.34
CA ASN A 13 -24.50 -1.64 2.88
C ASN A 13 -23.39 -2.11 1.90
N TYR A 14 -22.49 -1.21 1.53
CA TYR A 14 -21.36 -1.45 0.64
C TYR A 14 -20.07 -1.84 1.36
N TRP A 15 -19.95 -1.73 2.70
CA TRP A 15 -18.69 -2.01 3.41
C TRP A 15 -18.20 -3.45 3.21
N LYS A 16 -19.11 -4.44 3.17
CA LYS A 16 -18.75 -5.85 2.89
C LYS A 16 -18.23 -6.04 1.46
N LYS A 17 -18.82 -5.35 0.49
CA LYS A 17 -18.37 -5.38 -0.91
C LYS A 17 -17.00 -4.73 -1.04
N ASN A 18 -16.82 -3.56 -0.42
CA ASN A 18 -15.53 -2.89 -0.33
C ASN A 18 -14.47 -3.80 0.31
N LEU A 19 -14.82 -4.50 1.40
CA LEU A 19 -13.92 -5.42 2.08
C LEU A 19 -13.42 -6.52 1.15
N ILE A 20 -14.31 -7.18 0.39
CA ILE A 20 -13.93 -8.25 -0.54
C ILE A 20 -12.98 -7.73 -1.63
N VAL A 21 -13.32 -6.58 -2.23
CA VAL A 21 -12.52 -5.96 -3.30
C VAL A 21 -11.15 -5.54 -2.78
N LEU A 22 -11.11 -4.90 -1.60
CA LEU A 22 -9.89 -4.47 -0.97
C LEU A 22 -9.05 -5.66 -0.51
N TRP A 23 -9.67 -6.71 0.03
CA TRP A 23 -8.99 -7.94 0.44
C TRP A 23 -8.27 -8.59 -0.74
N PHE A 24 -8.94 -8.73 -1.88
CA PHE A 24 -8.30 -9.25 -3.08
C PHE A 24 -7.16 -8.34 -3.55
N SER A 25 -7.37 -7.02 -3.52
CA SER A 25 -6.37 -6.05 -3.96
C SER A 25 -5.14 -5.99 -3.03
N THR A 26 -5.34 -6.12 -1.72
CA THR A 26 -4.25 -6.18 -0.73
C THR A 26 -3.54 -7.52 -0.76
N PHE A 27 -4.24 -8.62 -1.05
CA PHE A 27 -3.66 -9.92 -1.35
C PHE A 27 -2.74 -9.87 -2.57
N VAL A 28 -3.20 -9.28 -3.68
CA VAL A 28 -2.40 -9.04 -4.89
C VAL A 28 -1.20 -8.13 -4.61
N SER A 29 -1.37 -7.12 -3.76
CA SER A 29 -0.25 -6.26 -3.37
C SER A 29 0.79 -7.03 -2.54
N GLY A 30 0.34 -7.87 -1.61
CA GLY A 30 1.19 -8.72 -0.77
C GLY A 30 1.96 -9.76 -1.58
N ILE A 31 1.28 -10.46 -2.51
CA ILE A 31 1.94 -11.43 -3.40
C ILE A 31 3.01 -10.72 -4.24
N GLY A 32 2.71 -9.57 -4.84
CA GLY A 32 3.66 -8.81 -5.65
C GLY A 32 4.91 -8.39 -4.87
N PHE A 33 4.72 -7.80 -3.69
CA PHE A 33 5.83 -7.37 -2.83
C PHE A 33 6.74 -8.54 -2.46
N SER A 34 6.15 -9.65 -2.00
CA SER A 34 6.90 -10.81 -1.53
C SER A 34 7.48 -11.66 -2.67
N MET A 35 6.85 -11.62 -3.83
CA MET A 35 7.35 -12.29 -5.04
C MET A 35 8.60 -11.62 -5.59
N ILE A 36 8.71 -10.29 -5.52
CA ILE A 36 9.83 -9.54 -6.11
C ILE A 36 11.02 -9.41 -5.15
N THR A 37 10.74 -9.17 -3.86
CA THR A 37 11.76 -8.85 -2.84
C THR A 37 12.94 -9.83 -2.77
N PRO A 38 12.75 -11.16 -2.65
CA PRO A 38 13.86 -12.09 -2.48
C PRO A 38 14.74 -12.24 -3.74
N PHE A 39 14.18 -11.99 -4.94
CA PHE A 39 14.90 -12.14 -6.20
C PHE A 39 15.49 -10.83 -6.72
N MET A 40 15.21 -9.70 -6.06
CA MET A 40 15.71 -8.39 -6.46
C MET A 40 17.24 -8.34 -6.65
N PRO A 41 18.08 -8.92 -5.76
CA PRO A 41 19.53 -8.91 -5.97
C PRO A 41 19.94 -9.71 -7.22
N LEU A 42 19.26 -10.82 -7.50
CA LEU A 42 19.54 -11.65 -8.68
C LEU A 42 19.11 -10.93 -9.96
N TYR A 43 17.99 -10.19 -9.91
CA TYR A 43 17.55 -9.37 -11.02
C TYR A 43 18.55 -8.26 -11.34
N ILE A 44 19.04 -7.52 -10.33
CA ILE A 44 20.06 -6.48 -10.50
C ILE A 44 21.33 -7.08 -11.09
N ASN A 45 21.75 -8.27 -10.65
CA ASN A 45 22.92 -8.95 -11.16
C ASN A 45 22.81 -9.33 -12.66
N GLN A 46 21.61 -9.45 -13.22
CA GLN A 46 21.41 -9.67 -14.66
C GLN A 46 21.51 -8.38 -15.49
N LEU A 47 21.48 -7.20 -14.87
CA LEU A 47 21.54 -5.91 -15.57
C LEU A 47 22.97 -5.47 -15.91
N GLY A 48 23.98 -6.24 -15.52
CA GLY A 48 25.38 -5.94 -15.82
C GLY A 48 26.37 -6.78 -15.02
N ASN A 49 27.64 -6.65 -15.36
CA ASN A 49 28.72 -7.34 -14.67
C ASN A 49 29.17 -6.51 -13.46
N PHE A 50 28.61 -6.81 -12.30
CA PHE A 50 28.92 -6.11 -11.05
C PHE A 50 29.91 -6.91 -10.20
N THR A 51 30.80 -6.20 -9.51
CA THR A 51 31.50 -6.79 -8.36
C THR A 51 30.52 -7.02 -7.21
N LYS A 52 30.86 -7.91 -6.27
CA LYS A 52 30.02 -8.16 -5.08
C LYS A 52 29.65 -6.87 -4.34
N SER A 53 30.63 -5.96 -4.16
CA SER A 53 30.41 -4.68 -3.48
C SER A 53 29.44 -3.77 -4.24
N GLN A 54 29.55 -3.69 -5.57
CA GLN A 54 28.64 -2.90 -6.40
C GLN A 54 27.21 -3.46 -6.35
N LEU A 55 27.05 -4.78 -6.39
CA LEU A 55 25.74 -5.42 -6.31
C LEU A 55 25.04 -5.11 -4.97
N VAL A 56 25.78 -5.16 -3.86
CA VAL A 56 25.28 -4.80 -2.53
C VAL A 56 24.83 -3.34 -2.49
N ILE A 57 25.62 -2.42 -3.04
CA ILE A 57 25.28 -0.98 -3.10
C ILE A 57 24.01 -0.77 -3.93
N TRP A 58 23.92 -1.33 -5.13
CA TRP A 58 22.74 -1.18 -5.99
C TRP A 58 21.48 -1.75 -5.34
N ASN A 59 21.59 -2.91 -4.69
CA ASN A 59 20.47 -3.49 -3.97
C ASN A 59 20.03 -2.60 -2.79
N GLY A 60 20.99 -2.12 -1.99
CA GLY A 60 20.74 -1.21 -0.87
C GLY A 60 20.06 0.09 -1.32
N ILE A 61 20.51 0.69 -2.42
CA ILE A 61 19.90 1.90 -3.00
C ILE A 61 18.49 1.59 -3.52
N ALA A 62 18.29 0.48 -4.23
CA ALA A 62 16.99 0.11 -4.79
C ALA A 62 15.91 -0.16 -3.72
N PHE A 63 16.30 -0.70 -2.55
CA PHE A 63 15.40 -0.84 -1.42
C PHE A 63 15.17 0.47 -0.67
N SER A 64 16.26 1.14 -0.25
CA SER A 64 16.16 2.36 0.57
C SER A 64 15.47 3.51 -0.15
N SER A 65 15.66 3.66 -1.47
CA SER A 65 14.99 4.68 -2.29
C SER A 65 13.47 4.64 -2.17
N THR A 66 12.88 3.44 -2.17
CA THR A 66 11.41 3.28 -2.06
C THR A 66 10.92 3.76 -0.70
N PHE A 67 11.59 3.32 0.38
CA PHE A 67 11.21 3.68 1.74
C PHE A 67 11.48 5.15 2.07
N LEU A 68 12.56 5.72 1.56
CA LEU A 68 12.88 7.14 1.70
C LEU A 68 11.77 8.01 1.10
N VAL A 69 11.37 7.73 -0.14
CA VAL A 69 10.28 8.48 -0.79
C VAL A 69 8.97 8.22 -0.08
N MET A 70 8.66 6.98 0.27
CA MET A 70 7.45 6.65 1.04
C MET A 70 7.38 7.44 2.36
N ALA A 71 8.48 7.56 3.10
CA ALA A 71 8.53 8.31 4.35
C ALA A 71 8.20 9.80 4.13
N ILE A 72 8.79 10.42 3.10
CA ILE A 72 8.56 11.84 2.77
C ILE A 72 7.13 12.08 2.26
N ILE A 73 6.62 11.17 1.44
CA ILE A 73 5.37 11.32 0.70
C ILE A 73 4.14 10.85 1.51
N SER A 74 4.32 9.95 2.49
CA SER A 74 3.21 9.40 3.31
C SER A 74 2.34 10.46 4.00
N PRO A 75 2.86 11.57 4.61
CA PRO A 75 2.01 12.56 5.26
C PRO A 75 1.22 13.39 4.25
N ILE A 76 1.81 13.66 3.08
CA ILE A 76 1.17 14.39 1.98
C ILE A 76 -0.02 13.58 1.50
N TRP A 77 0.18 12.28 1.30
CA TRP A 77 -0.86 11.37 0.88
C TRP A 77 -1.97 11.20 1.91
N GLY A 78 -1.65 11.14 3.22
CA GLY A 78 -2.65 11.16 4.28
C GLY A 78 -3.59 12.36 4.16
N LYS A 79 -3.02 13.57 4.06
CA LYS A 79 -3.79 14.82 3.90
C LYS A 79 -4.63 14.85 2.63
N ILE A 80 -4.09 14.36 1.50
CA ILE A 80 -4.84 14.30 0.24
C ILE A 80 -6.02 13.34 0.36
N ALA A 81 -5.81 12.18 0.99
CA ALA A 81 -6.83 11.17 1.17
C ALA A 81 -7.97 11.68 2.07
N ASP A 82 -7.65 12.43 3.12
CA ASP A 82 -8.65 13.06 4.01
C ASP A 82 -9.46 14.17 3.30
N ARG A 83 -8.88 14.81 2.28
CA ARG A 83 -9.53 15.92 1.55
C ARG A 83 -10.27 15.50 0.28
N ARG A 84 -9.81 14.44 -0.39
CA ARG A 84 -10.34 14.00 -1.71
C ARG A 84 -11.01 12.64 -1.69
N GLY A 85 -11.09 12.00 -0.53
CA GLY A 85 -11.62 10.65 -0.37
C GLY A 85 -10.56 9.57 -0.61
N ARG A 86 -10.75 8.45 0.07
CA ARG A 86 -9.86 7.29 0.07
C ARG A 86 -10.03 6.46 -1.21
N LYS A 87 -11.19 6.45 -1.85
CA LYS A 87 -11.42 5.77 -3.14
C LYS A 87 -10.52 6.35 -4.22
N LEU A 88 -10.51 7.68 -4.39
CA LEU A 88 -9.67 8.32 -5.41
C LEU A 88 -8.18 8.05 -5.17
N MET A 89 -7.81 7.97 -3.90
CA MET A 89 -6.48 7.62 -3.44
C MET A 89 -6.08 6.20 -3.85
N LEU A 90 -6.95 5.21 -3.60
CA LEU A 90 -6.74 3.81 -3.95
C LEU A 90 -6.62 3.61 -5.46
N ILE A 91 -7.44 4.29 -6.26
CA ILE A 91 -7.39 4.28 -7.73
C ILE A 91 -6.02 4.77 -8.22
N ARG A 92 -5.53 5.90 -7.68
CA ARG A 92 -4.22 6.46 -8.08
C ARG A 92 -3.06 5.58 -7.68
N ALA A 93 -3.07 5.09 -6.44
CA ALA A 93 -2.02 4.21 -5.93
C ALA A 93 -1.95 2.90 -6.71
N SER A 94 -3.09 2.23 -6.94
CA SER A 94 -3.13 0.98 -7.70
C SER A 94 -2.67 1.14 -9.15
N LEU A 95 -3.13 2.17 -9.86
CA LEU A 95 -2.69 2.45 -11.23
C LEU A 95 -1.19 2.79 -11.31
N GLY A 96 -0.74 3.69 -10.44
CA GLY A 96 0.66 4.11 -10.41
C GLY A 96 1.60 2.95 -10.09
N MET A 97 1.27 2.15 -9.09
CA MET A 97 2.03 0.94 -8.76
C MET A 97 1.99 -0.09 -9.89
N ALA A 98 0.83 -0.31 -10.53
CA ALA A 98 0.69 -1.24 -11.65
C ALA A 98 1.64 -0.88 -12.80
N ILE A 99 1.62 0.39 -13.24
CA ILE A 99 2.49 0.88 -14.32
C ILE A 99 3.96 0.79 -13.91
N VAL A 100 4.31 1.34 -12.74
CA VAL A 100 5.71 1.40 -12.30
C VAL A 100 6.30 0.01 -12.13
N ILE A 101 5.58 -0.93 -11.48
CA ILE A 101 6.06 -2.30 -11.29
C ILE A 101 6.14 -3.04 -12.64
N PHE A 102 5.17 -2.84 -13.54
CA PHE A 102 5.24 -3.43 -14.87
C PHE A 102 6.46 -2.94 -15.65
N LEU A 103 6.75 -1.64 -15.60
CA LEU A 103 7.94 -1.05 -16.24
C LEU A 103 9.25 -1.56 -15.64
N GLN A 104 9.28 -1.96 -14.37
CA GLN A 104 10.46 -2.56 -13.76
C GLN A 104 10.88 -3.87 -14.46
N ALA A 105 10.00 -4.55 -15.18
CA ALA A 105 10.37 -5.74 -15.96
C ALA A 105 11.28 -5.44 -17.17
N PHE A 106 11.23 -4.21 -17.67
CA PHE A 106 11.87 -3.81 -18.93
C PHE A 106 13.17 -3.04 -18.72
N VAL A 107 13.62 -2.86 -17.49
CA VAL A 107 14.87 -2.14 -17.25
C VAL A 107 16.07 -2.89 -17.85
N THR A 108 17.04 -2.09 -18.29
CA THR A 108 18.31 -2.55 -18.86
C THR A 108 19.50 -2.12 -18.01
N ALA A 109 19.31 -1.19 -17.07
CA ALA A 109 20.36 -0.72 -16.17
C ALA A 109 19.84 -0.53 -14.73
N PRO A 110 20.69 -0.74 -13.69
CA PRO A 110 20.26 -0.62 -12.29
C PRO A 110 19.73 0.77 -11.92
N TRP A 111 20.25 1.84 -12.51
CA TRP A 111 19.78 3.20 -12.21
C TRP A 111 18.33 3.42 -12.66
N GLN A 112 17.88 2.79 -13.74
CA GLN A 112 16.48 2.85 -14.20
C GLN A 112 15.56 2.19 -13.17
N LEU A 113 16.02 1.08 -12.59
CA LEU A 113 15.31 0.39 -11.53
C LEU A 113 15.20 1.29 -10.29
N VAL A 114 16.27 2.00 -9.91
CA VAL A 114 16.23 2.97 -8.80
C VAL A 114 15.24 4.10 -9.08
N VAL A 115 15.21 4.66 -10.28
CA VAL A 115 14.23 5.70 -10.66
C VAL A 115 12.79 5.17 -10.54
N LEU A 116 12.52 3.96 -11.05
CA LEU A 116 11.21 3.33 -10.91
C LEU A 116 10.88 3.01 -9.44
N ARG A 117 11.86 2.68 -8.61
CA ARG A 117 11.68 2.47 -7.16
C ARG A 117 11.35 3.74 -6.40
N LEU A 118 11.97 4.87 -6.77
CA LEU A 118 11.57 6.19 -6.27
C LEU A 118 10.11 6.49 -6.63
N LEU A 119 9.72 6.27 -7.90
CA LEU A 119 8.33 6.45 -8.34
C LEU A 119 7.37 5.50 -7.62
N GLN A 120 7.78 4.25 -7.36
CA GLN A 120 6.99 3.30 -6.58
C GLN A 120 6.72 3.83 -5.17
N GLY A 121 7.70 4.47 -4.53
CA GLY A 121 7.52 5.16 -3.26
C GLY A 121 6.52 6.30 -3.33
N VAL A 122 6.46 7.03 -4.45
CA VAL A 122 5.44 8.07 -4.68
C VAL A 122 4.05 7.48 -4.74
N PHE A 123 3.83 6.30 -5.33
CA PHE A 123 2.49 5.68 -5.40
C PHE A 123 2.17 4.75 -4.23
N SER A 124 2.97 4.82 -3.16
CA SER A 124 2.75 4.03 -1.94
C SER A 124 1.48 4.44 -1.19
N GLY A 125 1.08 3.62 -0.21
CA GLY A 125 -0.05 3.91 0.67
C GLY A 125 -1.34 3.18 0.34
N PHE A 126 -1.36 2.29 -0.67
CA PHE A 126 -2.55 1.50 -0.99
C PHE A 126 -3.09 0.72 0.22
N VAL A 127 -2.25 -0.09 0.88
CA VAL A 127 -2.64 -0.90 2.04
C VAL A 127 -3.14 -0.05 3.21
N SER A 128 -2.44 1.05 3.52
CA SER A 128 -2.87 1.98 4.58
C SER A 128 -4.23 2.60 4.28
N ASN A 129 -4.46 3.06 3.05
CA ASN A 129 -5.76 3.60 2.63
C ASN A 129 -6.88 2.55 2.65
N SER A 130 -6.58 1.30 2.29
CA SER A 130 -7.53 0.19 2.41
C SER A 130 -7.94 -0.04 3.85
N ASN A 131 -6.96 -0.06 4.78
CA ASN A 131 -7.22 -0.21 6.21
C ASN A 131 -8.06 0.95 6.74
N THR A 132 -7.72 2.20 6.41
CA THR A 132 -8.48 3.37 6.84
C THR A 132 -9.91 3.36 6.28
N LEU A 133 -10.10 3.02 5.01
CA LEU A 133 -11.42 2.98 4.38
C LEU A 133 -12.32 1.90 5.02
N ILE A 134 -11.78 0.73 5.33
CA ILE A 134 -12.54 -0.30 6.05
C ILE A 134 -12.82 0.11 7.50
N ALA A 135 -11.84 0.70 8.19
CA ALA A 135 -12.01 1.16 9.56
C ALA A 135 -13.10 2.24 9.67
N SER A 136 -13.24 3.12 8.67
CA SER A 136 -14.23 4.20 8.66
C SER A 136 -15.62 3.77 8.18
N THR A 137 -15.72 2.72 7.35
CA THR A 137 -17.00 2.27 6.78
C THR A 137 -17.62 1.07 7.51
N ALA A 138 -16.82 0.26 8.21
CA ALA A 138 -17.33 -0.89 8.95
C ALA A 138 -18.01 -0.45 10.27
N PRO A 139 -19.11 -1.10 10.68
CA PRO A 139 -19.71 -0.89 12.00
C PRO A 139 -18.71 -1.14 13.13
N ARG A 140 -18.80 -0.37 14.23
CA ARG A 140 -17.87 -0.47 15.37
C ARG A 140 -17.75 -1.91 15.92
N SER A 141 -18.83 -2.68 15.93
CA SER A 141 -18.85 -4.07 16.38
C SER A 141 -18.08 -5.04 15.47
N GLU A 142 -17.96 -4.73 14.17
CA GLU A 142 -17.36 -5.60 13.16
C GLU A 142 -15.99 -5.09 12.68
N SER A 143 -15.60 -3.87 13.03
CA SER A 143 -14.37 -3.22 12.52
C SER A 143 -13.10 -4.05 12.77
N GLY A 144 -12.98 -4.65 13.96
CA GLY A 144 -11.86 -5.54 14.28
C GLY A 144 -11.82 -6.79 13.39
N LYS A 145 -12.97 -7.43 13.15
CA LYS A 145 -13.09 -8.60 12.25
C LYS A 145 -12.83 -8.22 10.79
N ALA A 146 -13.31 -7.05 10.36
CA ALA A 146 -13.12 -6.55 9.01
C ALA A 146 -11.64 -6.23 8.74
N LEU A 147 -10.96 -5.52 9.65
CA LEU A 147 -9.53 -5.24 9.55
C LEU A 147 -8.67 -6.51 9.66
N GLY A 148 -9.03 -7.42 10.57
CA GLY A 148 -8.40 -8.73 10.68
C GLY A 148 -8.49 -9.49 9.35
N THR A 149 -9.69 -9.56 8.76
CA THR A 149 -9.92 -10.17 7.45
C THR A 149 -9.06 -9.48 6.38
N LEU A 150 -9.06 -8.15 6.30
CA LEU A 150 -8.27 -7.40 5.32
C LEU A 150 -6.76 -7.71 5.42
N ASN A 151 -6.23 -7.81 6.65
CA ASN A 151 -4.84 -8.16 6.91
C ASN A 151 -4.51 -9.62 6.57
N THR A 152 -5.47 -10.56 6.69
CA THR A 152 -5.23 -11.94 6.21
C THR A 152 -4.94 -11.95 4.71
N GLY A 153 -5.50 -11.03 3.93
CA GLY A 153 -5.20 -10.87 2.51
C GLY A 153 -3.72 -10.57 2.29
N VAL A 154 -3.20 -9.52 2.95
CA VAL A 154 -1.78 -9.13 2.86
C VAL A 154 -0.85 -10.27 3.29
N ILE A 155 -1.13 -10.89 4.44
CA ILE A 155 -0.29 -11.95 5.00
C ILE A 155 -0.30 -13.19 4.10
N SER A 156 -1.48 -13.61 3.63
CA SER A 156 -1.61 -14.76 2.73
C SER A 156 -0.88 -14.52 1.40
N GLY A 157 -1.01 -13.31 0.83
CA GLY A 157 -0.27 -12.93 -0.38
C GLY A 157 1.23 -12.96 -0.13
N THR A 158 1.68 -12.41 1.00
CA THR A 158 3.11 -12.38 1.37
C THR A 158 3.69 -13.79 1.58
N LEU A 159 2.90 -14.71 2.13
CA LEU A 159 3.29 -16.10 2.34
C LEU A 159 3.41 -16.87 1.02
N LEU A 160 2.47 -16.67 0.10
CA LEU A 160 2.44 -17.34 -1.20
C LEU A 160 3.42 -16.73 -2.23
N GLY A 161 3.78 -15.45 -2.06
CA GLY A 161 4.60 -14.70 -3.01
C GLY A 161 5.94 -15.36 -3.35
N PRO A 162 6.77 -15.77 -2.37
CA PRO A 162 8.07 -16.39 -2.65
C PRO A 162 7.95 -17.76 -3.31
N LEU A 163 6.91 -18.53 -2.97
CA LEU A 163 6.64 -19.84 -3.58
C LEU A 163 6.31 -19.68 -5.07
N VAL A 164 5.33 -18.82 -5.37
CA VAL A 164 4.92 -18.54 -6.75
C VAL A 164 6.05 -17.86 -7.53
N GLY A 165 6.74 -16.91 -6.89
CA GLY A 165 7.87 -16.19 -7.45
C GLY A 165 9.07 -17.06 -7.78
N GLY A 166 9.42 -18.00 -6.90
CA GLY A 166 10.53 -18.92 -7.10
C GLY A 166 10.30 -19.82 -8.30
N VAL A 167 9.10 -20.41 -8.41
CA VAL A 167 8.72 -21.23 -9.57
C VAL A 167 8.77 -20.41 -10.85
N ILE A 168 8.14 -19.23 -10.88
CA ILE A 168 8.12 -18.38 -12.07
C ILE A 168 9.54 -17.91 -12.44
N ALA A 169 10.33 -17.49 -11.46
CA ALA A 169 11.69 -17.02 -11.69
C ALA A 169 12.61 -18.13 -12.21
N GLN A 170 12.42 -19.37 -11.75
CA GLN A 170 13.20 -20.52 -12.19
C GLN A 170 12.93 -20.87 -13.67
N TYR A 171 11.67 -20.89 -14.10
CA TYR A 171 11.31 -21.32 -15.46
C TYR A 171 11.26 -20.17 -16.47
N PHE A 172 10.89 -18.97 -16.05
CA PHE A 172 10.63 -17.82 -16.93
C PHE A 172 11.54 -16.61 -16.66
N GLY A 173 12.44 -16.69 -15.68
CA GLY A 173 13.39 -15.64 -15.32
C GLY A 173 12.81 -14.54 -14.42
N TYR A 174 13.68 -13.64 -13.94
CA TYR A 174 13.33 -12.64 -12.92
C TYR A 174 12.48 -11.47 -13.42
N ARG A 175 12.30 -11.30 -14.74
CA ARG A 175 11.48 -10.21 -15.31
C ARG A 175 9.98 -10.47 -15.21
N ILE A 176 9.57 -11.72 -15.41
CA ILE A 176 8.15 -12.11 -15.47
C ILE A 176 7.38 -11.85 -14.16
N PRO A 177 7.95 -12.05 -12.95
CA PRO A 177 7.30 -11.65 -11.71
C PRO A 177 6.85 -10.18 -11.67
N PHE A 178 7.62 -9.25 -12.22
CA PHE A 178 7.24 -7.84 -12.31
C PHE A 178 6.05 -7.63 -13.25
N MET A 179 6.05 -8.28 -14.41
CA MET A 179 4.95 -8.21 -15.38
C MET A 179 3.63 -8.75 -14.80
N ILE A 180 3.69 -9.91 -14.14
CA ILE A 180 2.53 -10.53 -13.49
C ILE A 180 2.01 -9.63 -12.38
N THR A 181 2.90 -9.13 -11.52
CA THR A 181 2.50 -8.22 -10.43
C THR A 181 1.84 -6.95 -10.95
N GLY A 182 2.46 -6.29 -11.93
CA GLY A 182 1.90 -5.09 -12.54
C GLY A 182 0.54 -5.33 -13.17
N SER A 183 0.37 -6.47 -13.86
CA SER A 183 -0.91 -6.88 -14.46
C SER A 183 -1.99 -7.17 -13.42
N LEU A 184 -1.65 -7.89 -12.34
CA LEU A 184 -2.59 -8.16 -11.25
C LEU A 184 -2.99 -6.87 -10.52
N LEU A 185 -2.05 -5.93 -10.30
CA LEU A 185 -2.35 -4.63 -9.72
C LEU A 185 -3.20 -3.77 -10.65
N PHE A 186 -3.06 -3.91 -11.97
CA PHE A 186 -3.95 -3.27 -12.93
C PHE A 186 -5.37 -3.83 -12.86
N ILE A 187 -5.52 -5.15 -12.67
CA ILE A 187 -6.83 -5.76 -12.39
C ILE A 187 -7.40 -5.23 -11.08
N ALA A 188 -6.58 -5.12 -10.02
CA ALA A 188 -6.99 -4.52 -8.75
C ALA A 188 -7.45 -3.06 -8.94
N PHE A 189 -6.76 -2.27 -9.77
CA PHE A 189 -7.16 -0.92 -10.15
C PHE A 189 -8.56 -0.89 -10.80
N ILE A 190 -8.82 -1.80 -11.75
CA ILE A 190 -10.15 -1.91 -12.39
C ILE A 190 -11.21 -2.24 -11.35
N LEU A 191 -10.95 -3.24 -10.49
CA LEU A 191 -11.89 -3.66 -9.45
C LEU A 191 -12.18 -2.53 -8.45
N VAL A 192 -11.14 -1.82 -8.00
CA VAL A 192 -11.24 -0.66 -7.12
C VAL A 192 -12.05 0.46 -7.77
N THR A 193 -11.82 0.74 -9.05
CA THR A 193 -12.50 1.82 -9.77
C THR A 193 -14.00 1.55 -9.90
N ILE A 194 -14.36 0.32 -10.29
CA ILE A 194 -15.75 -0.09 -10.59
C ILE A 194 -16.54 -0.37 -9.31
N PHE A 195 -15.99 -1.16 -8.38
CA PHE A 195 -16.79 -1.76 -7.29
C PHE A 195 -16.71 -1.00 -5.97
N ILE A 196 -15.62 -0.27 -5.69
CA ILE A 196 -15.52 0.46 -4.42
C ILE A 196 -16.47 1.64 -4.45
N LYS A 197 -17.27 1.76 -3.39
CA LYS A 197 -18.11 2.94 -3.14
C LYS A 197 -17.66 3.59 -1.84
N GLU A 198 -17.57 4.91 -1.85
CA GLU A 198 -17.22 5.70 -0.67
C GLU A 198 -18.16 6.88 -0.60
N ASP A 199 -18.92 6.98 0.49
CA ASP A 199 -19.69 8.18 0.82
C ASP A 199 -18.74 9.16 1.52
N PHE A 200 -17.95 9.87 0.72
CA PHE A 200 -16.96 10.80 1.24
C PHE A 200 -17.65 12.05 1.79
N LYS A 201 -17.57 12.24 3.11
CA LYS A 201 -17.88 13.53 3.77
C LYS A 201 -16.55 14.26 4.01
N PRO A 202 -16.27 15.38 3.31
CA PRO A 202 -15.05 16.15 3.54
C PRO A 202 -15.02 16.67 4.97
N ILE A 203 -13.88 16.55 5.65
CA ILE A 203 -13.65 17.24 6.93
C ILE A 203 -13.58 18.75 6.62
N PRO A 204 -14.38 19.62 7.28
CA PRO A 204 -14.38 21.05 7.03
C PRO A 204 -12.98 21.66 7.24
N LYS A 205 -12.56 22.56 6.34
CA LYS A 205 -11.31 23.33 6.47
C LYS A 205 -11.35 24.12 7.79
N GLY A 206 -10.62 23.67 8.81
CA GLY A 206 -10.52 24.32 10.11
C GLY A 206 -10.33 23.38 11.29
N GLU A 207 -10.64 22.08 11.14
CA GLU A 207 -10.51 21.06 12.20
C GLU A 207 -9.31 20.11 12.01
N GLU A 208 -8.47 20.33 10.99
CA GLU A 208 -7.18 19.64 10.89
C GLU A 208 -6.29 20.14 12.04
N GLU A 209 -6.30 19.46 13.18
CA GLU A 209 -5.37 19.75 14.28
C GLU A 209 -3.95 19.78 13.72
N SER A 210 -3.28 20.91 13.89
CA SER A 210 -1.93 21.10 13.39
C SER A 210 -1.04 20.02 14.00
N THR A 211 -0.06 19.51 13.25
CA THR A 211 0.93 18.55 13.81
C THR A 211 1.57 19.11 15.09
N LYS A 212 1.69 20.44 15.21
CA LYS A 212 2.09 21.11 16.46
C LYS A 212 1.07 20.99 17.60
N GLU A 213 -0.23 21.08 17.32
CA GLU A 213 -1.30 20.93 18.32
C GLU A 213 -1.44 19.50 18.81
N ILE A 214 -1.28 18.50 17.93
CA ILE A 214 -1.21 17.09 18.33
C ILE A 214 0.00 16.87 19.25
N PHE A 215 1.17 17.40 18.88
CA PHE A 215 2.37 17.34 19.74
C PHE A 215 2.19 18.09 21.07
N HIS A 216 1.38 19.16 21.11
CA HIS A 216 1.09 19.90 22.34
C HIS A 216 0.04 19.21 23.22
N LYS A 217 -0.92 18.48 22.62
CA LYS A 217 -1.90 17.64 23.32
C LYS A 217 -1.30 16.34 23.87
N LEU A 218 -0.15 15.92 23.37
CA LEU A 218 0.59 14.78 23.92
C LEU A 218 1.22 15.16 25.26
N LYS A 219 0.44 14.91 26.31
CA LYS A 219 0.77 15.21 27.72
C LYS A 219 2.05 14.52 28.23
N ASN A 220 2.60 13.54 27.50
CA ASN A 220 3.79 12.77 27.88
C ASN A 220 4.72 12.49 26.67
N PRO A 221 5.88 13.16 26.56
CA PRO A 221 6.87 12.84 25.52
C PRO A 221 7.45 11.42 25.66
N ASN A 222 7.42 10.84 26.86
CA ASN A 222 7.83 9.46 27.11
C ASN A 222 6.94 8.42 26.41
N LEU A 223 5.69 8.75 26.07
CA LEU A 223 4.79 7.85 25.35
C LEU A 223 5.22 7.70 23.88
N ILE A 224 5.71 8.80 23.27
CA ILE A 224 6.30 8.76 21.92
C ILE A 224 7.59 7.94 21.95
N LEU A 225 8.48 8.20 22.92
CA LEU A 225 9.72 7.45 23.08
C LEU A 225 9.44 5.95 23.32
N ALA A 226 8.47 5.63 24.17
CA ALA A 226 8.05 4.26 24.43
C ALA A 226 7.49 3.58 23.18
N MET A 227 6.66 4.26 22.38
CA MET A 227 6.16 3.73 21.10
C MET A 227 7.30 3.48 20.10
N PHE A 228 8.30 4.37 20.02
CA PHE A 228 9.48 4.19 19.17
C PHE A 228 10.44 3.10 19.68
N VAL A 229 10.48 2.84 20.98
CA VAL A 229 11.31 1.78 21.58
C VAL A 229 10.63 0.40 21.53
N THR A 230 9.29 0.38 21.48
CA THR A 230 8.50 -0.86 21.46
C THR A 230 8.03 -1.31 20.07
N THR A 231 8.17 -0.45 19.04
CA THR A 231 7.90 -0.79 17.63
C THR A 231 9.21 -1.05 16.89
#